data_AF-A0A2A3TD54-F1
#
_entry.id   AF-A0A2A3TD54-F1
#
_cell.length_a   1.000
_cell.length_b   1.000
_cell.length_c   1.000
_cell.angle_alpha   90.00
_cell.angle_beta   90.00
_cell.angle_gamma   90.00
#
_symmetry.space_group_name_H-M   'P 1'
#
loop_
_entity.id
_entity.type
_entity.pdbx_description
1 polymer ?
#
loop_
_entity_poly.entity_id
_entity_poly.type
_entity_poly.pdbx_seq_one_letter_code
_entity_poly.pdbx_strand_id
1 'polypeptide(L)'
;MGKPSKKFFVSILLFFLAGLCEIGGGYLVWLWLREDFSWMLGAIGGFVLFLYGIVPTFQKTHFHRVYAAYGGVFIVMAILWGWLIDGVPPDTYDIIGTIIAVIGVLIIFYYPRKGEKIWLK
;
A
#
# COMPACT_ATOMS: atom_id res chain seq x y z
N MET A 1 -22.93 -8.36 -22.09
CA MET A 1 -21.50 -8.01 -21.88
C MET A 1 -21.42 -6.76 -21.01
N GLY A 2 -21.35 -6.91 -19.68
CA GLY A 2 -21.38 -5.80 -18.71
C GLY A 2 -19.96 -5.33 -18.36
N LYS A 3 -19.69 -4.03 -18.53
CA LYS A 3 -18.39 -3.34 -18.43
C LYS A 3 -17.42 -3.90 -17.36
N PRO A 4 -16.38 -4.66 -17.73
CA PRO A 4 -15.32 -5.08 -16.82
C PRO A 4 -14.38 -3.95 -16.35
N SER A 5 -14.48 -2.73 -16.91
CA SER A 5 -13.48 -1.66 -16.68
C SER A 5 -13.61 -0.89 -15.36
N LYS A 6 -14.82 -0.69 -14.82
CA LYS A 6 -15.01 0.18 -13.64
C LYS A 6 -14.43 -0.40 -12.36
N LYS A 7 -14.57 -1.72 -12.13
CA LYS A 7 -14.11 -2.37 -10.89
C LYS A 7 -12.59 -2.43 -10.78
N PHE A 8 -11.90 -2.66 -11.91
CA PHE A 8 -10.44 -2.70 -11.97
C PHE A 8 -9.83 -1.33 -11.67
N PHE A 9 -10.34 -0.28 -12.32
CA PHE A 9 -9.89 1.09 -12.08
C PHE A 9 -10.13 1.53 -10.62
N VAL A 10 -11.30 1.22 -10.06
CA VAL A 10 -11.60 1.50 -8.65
C VAL A 10 -10.63 0.78 -7.71
N SER A 11 -10.26 -0.46 -8.03
CA SER A 11 -9.30 -1.22 -7.20
C SER A 11 -7.92 -0.58 -7.20
N ILE A 12 -7.40 -0.20 -8.38
CA ILE A 12 -6.11 0.51 -8.50
C ILE A 12 -6.14 1.83 -7.72
N LEU A 13 -7.24 2.59 -7.85
CA LEU A 13 -7.40 3.85 -7.15
C LEU A 13 -7.43 3.65 -5.62
N LEU A 14 -8.08 2.59 -5.13
CA LEU A 14 -8.06 2.21 -3.72
C LEU A 14 -6.67 1.77 -3.25
N PHE A 15 -5.90 1.05 -4.08
CA PHE A 15 -4.51 0.70 -3.77
C PHE A 15 -3.63 1.94 -3.63
N PHE A 16 -3.72 2.86 -4.59
CA PHE A 16 -2.96 4.10 -4.56
C PHE A 16 -3.35 5.00 -3.39
N LEU A 17 -4.66 5.16 -3.15
CA LEU A 17 -5.16 5.96 -2.03
C LEU A 17 -4.73 5.37 -0.68
N ALA A 18 -4.81 4.05 -0.52
CA ALA A 18 -4.36 3.39 0.69
C ALA A 18 -2.87 3.59 0.91
N GLY A 19 -2.04 3.38 -0.11
CA GLY A 19 -0.59 3.60 0.03
C GLY A 19 -0.24 5.05 0.33
N LEU A 20 -0.98 6.02 -0.24
CA LEU A 20 -0.80 7.44 0.09
C LEU A 20 -1.17 7.74 1.55
N CYS A 21 -2.30 7.22 2.04
CA CYS A 21 -2.69 7.36 3.44
C CYS A 21 -1.71 6.66 4.38
N GLU A 22 -1.24 5.47 4.03
CA GLU A 22 -0.31 4.69 4.84
C GLU A 22 1.04 5.39 4.99
N ILE A 23 1.68 5.74 3.86
CA ILE A 23 2.97 6.42 3.83
C ILE A 23 2.84 7.84 4.39
N GLY A 24 1.84 8.61 3.95
CA GLY A 24 1.65 9.98 4.40
C GLY A 24 1.29 10.07 5.89
N GLY A 25 0.41 9.19 6.37
CA GLY A 25 0.07 9.10 7.79
C GLY A 25 1.28 8.70 8.64
N GLY A 26 2.05 7.70 8.19
CA GLY A 26 3.30 7.30 8.83
C GLY A 26 4.36 8.41 8.84
N TYR A 27 4.49 9.16 7.74
CA TYR A 27 5.42 10.28 7.62
C TYR A 27 5.06 11.42 8.57
N LEU A 28 3.78 11.75 8.75
CA LEU A 28 3.36 12.75 9.73
C LEU A 28 3.69 12.35 11.17
N VAL A 29 3.56 11.06 11.50
CA VAL A 29 4.00 10.51 12.80
C VAL A 29 5.53 10.57 12.92
N TRP A 30 6.26 10.27 11.84
CA TRP A 30 7.71 10.38 11.79
C TRP A 30 8.18 11.82 12.07
N LEU A 31 7.58 12.82 11.41
CA LEU A 31 7.91 14.23 11.63
C LEU A 31 7.71 14.63 13.10
N TRP A 32 6.61 14.19 13.72
CA TRP A 32 6.37 14.46 15.14
C TRP A 32 7.43 13.83 16.04
N LEU A 33 7.75 12.55 15.85
CA LEU A 33 8.61 11.80 16.77
C LEU A 33 10.11 11.99 16.52
N ARG A 34 10.52 12.26 15.28
CA ARG A 34 11.94 12.31 14.88
C ARG A 34 12.44 13.71 14.54
N GLU A 35 11.56 14.61 14.12
CA GLU A 35 11.92 15.95 13.65
C GLU A 35 11.37 17.07 14.57
N ASP A 36 10.98 16.71 15.82
CA ASP A 36 10.47 17.62 16.86
C ASP A 36 9.29 18.52 16.43
N PHE A 37 8.52 18.09 15.44
CA PHE A 37 7.31 18.79 15.03
C PHE A 37 6.20 18.69 16.07
N SER A 38 5.16 19.54 15.95
CA SER A 38 4.02 19.54 16.87
C SER A 38 3.32 18.18 16.95
N TRP A 39 2.92 17.78 18.17
CA TRP A 39 2.12 16.58 18.43
C TRP A 39 0.81 16.51 17.63
N MET A 40 0.29 17.66 17.19
CA MET A 40 -0.88 17.73 16.31
C MET A 40 -0.63 17.03 14.97
N LEU A 41 0.57 17.12 14.41
CA LEU A 41 0.92 16.39 13.18
C LEU A 41 0.95 14.89 13.42
N GLY A 42 1.49 14.44 14.55
CA GLY A 42 1.41 13.05 14.96
C GLY A 42 -0.02 12.54 15.12
N ALA A 43 -0.90 13.34 15.74
CA ALA A 43 -2.32 13.00 15.90
C ALA A 43 -3.05 12.91 14.54
N ILE A 44 -2.78 13.85 13.62
CA ILE A 44 -3.32 13.81 12.25
C ILE A 44 -2.78 12.57 11.52
N GLY A 45 -1.48 12.30 11.62
CA GLY A 45 -0.87 11.10 11.03
C GLY A 45 -1.49 9.81 11.53
N GLY A 46 -1.68 9.68 12.84
CA GLY A 46 -2.38 8.55 13.45
C GLY A 46 -3.84 8.43 12.99
N PHE A 47 -4.55 9.54 12.83
CA PHE A 47 -5.91 9.53 12.29
C PHE A 47 -5.94 9.08 10.82
N VAL A 48 -4.98 9.54 10.00
CA VAL A 48 -4.85 9.10 8.60
C VAL A 48 -4.52 7.61 8.52
N LEU A 49 -3.66 7.09 9.39
CA LEU A 49 -3.37 5.66 9.49
C LEU A 49 -4.60 4.84 9.90
N PHE A 50 -5.43 5.36 10.80
CA PHE A 50 -6.71 4.74 11.13
C PHE A 50 -7.64 4.69 9.91
N LEU A 51 -7.74 5.78 9.15
CA LEU A 51 -8.53 5.83 7.91
C LEU A 51 -7.98 4.86 6.85
N TYR A 52 -6.65 4.73 6.75
CA TYR A 52 -6.01 3.73 5.90
C TYR A 52 -6.55 2.33 6.21
N GLY A 53 -6.65 1.93 7.49
CA GLY A 53 -7.17 0.62 7.88
C GLY A 53 -8.58 0.32 7.38
N ILE A 54 -9.37 1.36 7.07
CA ILE A 54 -10.73 1.23 6.49
C ILE A 54 -10.65 0.93 4.99
N VAL A 55 -9.65 1.44 4.27
CA VAL A 55 -9.57 1.34 2.80
C VAL A 55 -9.48 -0.12 2.30
N PRO A 56 -8.61 -1.00 2.85
CA PRO A 56 -8.57 -2.41 2.47
C PRO A 56 -9.89 -3.17 2.68
N THR A 57 -10.76 -2.70 3.58
CA THR A 57 -12.05 -3.37 3.85
C THR A 57 -13.01 -3.33 2.66
N PHE A 58 -12.80 -2.41 1.71
CA PHE A 58 -13.59 -2.32 0.49
C PHE A 58 -13.18 -3.35 -0.58
N GLN A 59 -12.07 -4.08 -0.41
CA GLN A 59 -11.64 -5.15 -1.31
C GLN A 59 -12.39 -6.45 -1.00
N LYS A 60 -13.10 -7.00 -1.99
CA LYS A 60 -13.89 -8.23 -1.86
C LYS A 60 -13.04 -9.51 -2.05
N THR A 61 -11.98 -9.66 -1.26
CA THR A 61 -11.04 -10.81 -1.29
C THR A 61 -10.66 -11.21 0.13
N HIS A 62 -10.03 -12.38 0.32
CA HIS A 62 -9.48 -12.80 1.61
C HIS A 62 -8.47 -11.79 2.20
N PHE A 63 -8.66 -11.45 3.48
CA PHE A 63 -7.87 -10.48 4.25
C PHE A 63 -6.36 -10.60 4.00
N HIS A 64 -5.79 -11.80 4.19
CA HIS A 64 -4.35 -12.04 4.09
C HIS A 64 -3.79 -11.71 2.68
N ARG A 65 -4.57 -11.90 1.62
CA ARG A 65 -4.13 -11.61 0.24
C ARG A 65 -4.22 -10.15 -0.09
N VAL A 66 -5.31 -9.53 0.35
CA VAL A 66 -5.52 -8.09 0.23
C VAL A 66 -4.35 -7.36 0.90
N TYR A 67 -4.06 -7.69 2.15
CA TYR A 67 -2.95 -7.08 2.90
C TYR A 67 -1.57 -7.41 2.30
N ALA A 68 -1.35 -8.63 1.78
CA ALA A 68 -0.12 -8.92 1.06
C ALA A 68 0.04 -8.07 -0.21
N ALA A 69 -1.04 -7.85 -0.97
CA ALA A 69 -1.03 -6.98 -2.15
C ALA A 69 -0.76 -5.51 -1.77
N TYR A 70 -1.43 -5.00 -0.74
CA TYR A 70 -1.18 -3.65 -0.22
C TYR A 70 0.26 -3.49 0.25
N GLY A 71 0.84 -4.49 0.92
CA GLY A 71 2.25 -4.47 1.32
C GLY A 71 3.23 -4.33 0.14
N GLY A 72 2.92 -4.90 -1.02
CA GLY A 72 3.72 -4.68 -2.24
C GLY A 72 3.64 -3.25 -2.76
N VAL A 73 2.43 -2.68 -2.79
CA VAL A 73 2.20 -1.28 -3.17
C VAL A 73 2.91 -0.34 -2.20
N PHE A 74 2.87 -0.64 -0.90
CA PHE A 74 3.55 0.10 0.16
C PHE A 74 5.05 0.20 -0.09
N ILE A 75 5.72 -0.92 -0.43
CA ILE A 75 7.17 -0.92 -0.68
C ILE A 75 7.52 0.00 -1.86
N VAL A 76 6.80 -0.11 -2.98
CA VAL A 76 7.04 0.75 -4.15
C VAL A 76 6.79 2.22 -3.82
N MET A 77 5.70 2.52 -3.10
CA MET A 77 5.37 3.89 -2.71
C MET A 77 6.35 4.47 -1.68
N ALA A 78 6.88 3.67 -0.75
CA ALA A 78 7.87 4.10 0.23
C ALA A 78 9.16 4.56 -0.45
N ILE A 79 9.65 3.80 -1.43
CA ILE A 79 10.83 4.16 -2.20
C ILE A 79 10.60 5.42 -3.04
N LEU A 80 9.43 5.51 -3.71
CA LEU A 80 9.07 6.72 -4.45
C LEU A 80 8.92 7.94 -3.54
N TRP A 81 8.40 7.76 -2.32
CA TRP A 81 8.26 8.83 -1.35
C TRP A 81 9.61 9.36 -0.87
N GLY A 82 10.55 8.46 -0.52
CA GLY A 82 11.91 8.86 -0.15
C GLY A 82 12.61 9.61 -1.28
N TRP A 83 12.36 9.23 -2.53
CA TRP A 83 12.91 9.96 -3.67
C TRP A 83 12.29 11.34 -3.89
N LEU A 84 10.96 11.43 -3.82
CA LEU A 84 10.22 12.66 -4.14
C LEU A 84 10.20 13.68 -3.00
N ILE A 85 10.07 13.22 -1.76
CA ILE A 85 9.90 14.06 -0.57
C ILE A 85 11.24 14.28 0.14
N ASP A 86 11.98 13.20 0.38
CA ASP A 86 13.28 13.30 1.08
C ASP A 86 14.44 13.61 0.10
N GLY A 87 14.18 13.56 -1.22
CA GLY A 87 15.18 13.88 -2.26
C GLY A 87 16.28 12.83 -2.39
N VAL A 88 16.12 11.66 -1.76
CA VAL A 88 17.12 10.58 -1.75
C VAL A 88 16.81 9.61 -2.88
N PRO A 89 17.60 9.59 -3.97
CA PRO A 89 17.35 8.66 -5.07
C PRO A 89 17.53 7.21 -4.61
N PRO A 90 16.70 6.26 -5.10
CA PRO A 90 16.82 4.87 -4.74
C PRO A 90 18.15 4.30 -5.21
N ASP A 91 18.81 3.53 -4.34
CA ASP A 91 20.04 2.85 -4.70
C ASP A 91 19.77 1.52 -5.42
N THR A 92 20.83 0.86 -5.89
CA THR A 92 20.72 -0.42 -6.60
C THR A 92 20.08 -1.50 -5.72
N TYR A 93 20.31 -1.47 -4.41
CA TYR A 93 19.78 -2.45 -3.47
C TYR A 93 18.30 -2.21 -3.18
N ASP A 94 17.86 -0.94 -3.10
CA ASP A 94 16.46 -0.54 -3.01
C ASP A 94 15.67 -1.06 -4.21
N ILE A 95 16.23 -0.92 -5.42
CA ILE A 95 15.62 -1.41 -6.66
C ILE A 95 15.51 -2.93 -6.64
N ILE A 96 16.59 -3.64 -6.32
CA ILE A 96 16.60 -5.12 -6.27
C ILE A 96 15.61 -5.62 -5.20
N GLY A 97 15.64 -5.04 -4.00
CA GLY A 97 14.75 -5.39 -2.90
C GLY A 97 13.28 -5.16 -3.27
N THR A 98 12.98 -4.02 -3.89
CA THR A 98 11.63 -3.70 -4.38
C THR A 98 11.16 -4.72 -5.41
N ILE A 99 12.00 -5.10 -6.38
CA ILE A 99 11.67 -6.11 -7.39
C ILE A 99 11.36 -7.46 -6.72
N ILE A 100 12.21 -7.91 -5.80
CA ILE A 100 12.01 -9.17 -5.08
C ILE A 100 10.69 -9.15 -4.29
N ALA A 101 10.41 -8.05 -3.58
CA ALA A 101 9.19 -7.90 -2.81
C ALA A 101 7.94 -7.93 -3.70
N VAL A 102 7.96 -7.20 -4.83
CA VAL A 102 6.87 -7.20 -5.81
C VAL A 102 6.65 -8.60 -6.37
N ILE A 103 7.71 -9.34 -6.73
CA ILE A 103 7.61 -10.74 -7.16
C ILE A 103 6.98 -11.61 -6.08
N GLY A 104 7.41 -11.48 -4.82
CA GLY A 104 6.83 -12.21 -3.69
C GLY A 104 5.32 -11.95 -3.54
N VAL A 105 4.91 -10.69 -3.68
CA VAL A 105 3.50 -10.30 -3.63
C VAL A 105 2.70 -10.87 -4.81
N LEU A 106 3.27 -10.85 -6.02
CA LEU A 106 2.65 -11.47 -7.19
C LEU A 106 2.45 -12.98 -6.98
N ILE A 107 3.43 -13.67 -6.39
CA ILE A 107 3.30 -15.09 -6.03
C ILE A 107 2.18 -15.29 -5.01
N ILE A 108 2.14 -14.49 -3.94
CA ILE A 108 1.13 -14.63 -2.89
C ILE A 108 -0.29 -14.41 -3.44
N PHE A 109 -0.46 -13.40 -4.29
CA PHE A 109 -1.76 -12.94 -4.78
C PHE A 109 -2.26 -13.74 -5.98
N TYR A 110 -1.41 -14.05 -6.96
CA TYR A 110 -1.81 -14.67 -8.24
C TYR A 110 -1.57 -16.17 -8.33
N TYR A 111 -0.76 -16.79 -7.45
CA TYR A 111 -0.52 -18.23 -7.56
C TYR A 111 -1.79 -19.04 -7.29
N PRO A 112 -2.26 -19.86 -8.26
CA PRO A 112 -3.50 -20.61 -8.14
C PRO A 112 -3.32 -21.76 -7.15
N ARG A 113 -4.03 -21.69 -6.01
CA ARG A 113 -4.03 -22.76 -5.01
C ARG A 113 -5.18 -23.72 -5.32
N LYS A 114 -4.86 -25.01 -5.49
CA LYS A 114 -5.87 -26.07 -5.65
C LYS A 114 -6.86 -25.99 -4.48
N GLY A 115 -8.12 -25.70 -4.77
CA GLY A 115 -9.21 -25.69 -3.77
C GLY A 115 -9.87 -24.33 -3.51
N GLU A 116 -9.30 -23.22 -3.97
CA GLU A 116 -9.95 -21.91 -3.83
C GLU A 116 -10.52 -21.40 -5.16
N LYS A 117 -11.85 -21.24 -5.19
CA LYS A 117 -12.57 -20.61 -6.30
C LYS A 117 -12.37 -19.09 -6.20
N ILE A 118 -11.27 -18.59 -6.78
CA ILE A 118 -10.86 -17.18 -6.78
C ILE A 118 -11.90 -16.25 -7.46
N TRP A 119 -12.94 -16.79 -8.12
CA TRP A 119 -13.87 -16.02 -8.95
C TRP A 119 -15.36 -16.44 -8.86
N LEU A 120 -15.83 -17.00 -7.74
CA LEU A 120 -17.25 -17.36 -7.57
C LEU A 120 -17.87 -16.84 -6.26
N LYS A 121 -18.04 -15.51 -6.16
CA LYS A 121 -19.25 -14.86 -5.60
C LYS A 121 -19.25 -13.36 -5.89
#